data_AF-A0A1F3Y3E8-F1
#
_entry.id   AF-A0A1F3Y3E8-F1
#
_cell.length_a   1.000
_cell.length_b   1.000
_cell.length_c   1.000
_cell.angle_alpha   90.00
_cell.angle_beta   90.00
_cell.angle_gamma   90.00
#
_symmetry.space_group_name_H-M   'P 1'
#
loop_
_entity.id
_entity.type
_entity.pdbx_description
1 polymer ?
#
loop_
_entity_poly.entity_id
_entity_poly.type
_entity_poly.pdbx_seq_one_letter_code
_entity_poly.pdbx_strand_id
1 'polypeptide(L)'
;MFDRVAGLSALVLLSAGALFLEFNSLRGTALLKGIQVFITISAVCVLAFFTYLFLVREKHDPLLWLFRWLEKQHASAGSLTRIYEGIRVYHARKLVVIKIMLISLVIHVMVCSACVMFARALGEDGVPVLPVFIVVPLGLLVTAIPILPAGVGTGHAAFGWLFQFLGSQRGADLFSLFALTQFMIGGIGGLVYLKFKSKAPKLELPATGEMQ
;
A
#
# COMPACT_ATOMS: atom_id res chain seq x y z
N MET A 1 -8.56 -5.86 -5.45
CA MET A 1 -7.68 -6.44 -4.39
C MET A 1 -6.22 -6.39 -4.81
N PHE A 2 -5.89 -6.80 -6.05
CA PHE A 2 -4.53 -6.75 -6.56
C PHE A 2 -3.88 -5.35 -6.49
N ASP A 3 -4.64 -4.28 -6.79
CA ASP A 3 -4.15 -2.89 -6.66
C ASP A 3 -3.64 -2.56 -5.25
N ARG A 4 -4.30 -3.07 -4.21
CA ARG A 4 -3.88 -2.84 -2.82
C ARG A 4 -2.59 -3.60 -2.51
N VAL A 5 -2.46 -4.84 -2.97
CA VAL A 5 -1.25 -5.65 -2.76
C VAL A 5 -0.05 -5.01 -3.48
N ALA A 6 -0.23 -4.56 -4.72
CA ALA A 6 0.81 -3.86 -5.47
C ALA A 6 1.22 -2.55 -4.79
N GLY A 7 0.26 -1.75 -4.33
CA GLY A 7 0.55 -0.52 -3.57
C GLY A 7 1.32 -0.77 -2.28
N LEU A 8 0.86 -1.70 -1.43
CA LEU A 8 1.55 -2.04 -0.18
C LEU A 8 2.97 -2.58 -0.42
N SER A 9 3.13 -3.41 -1.44
CA SER A 9 4.43 -3.95 -1.81
C SER A 9 5.38 -2.86 -2.32
N ALA A 10 4.86 -1.90 -3.11
CA ALA A 10 5.63 -0.76 -3.57
C ALA A 10 6.07 0.17 -2.43
N LEU A 11 5.26 0.37 -1.39
CA LEU A 11 5.67 1.08 -0.16
C LEU A 11 6.87 0.42 0.50
N VAL A 12 6.81 -0.91 0.70
CA VAL A 12 7.89 -1.68 1.32
C VAL A 12 9.16 -1.62 0.49
N LEU A 13 9.06 -1.81 -0.84
CA LEU A 13 10.20 -1.74 -1.76
C LEU A 13 10.82 -0.34 -1.80
N LEU A 14 10.00 0.71 -1.76
CA LEU A 14 10.48 2.09 -1.71
C LEU A 14 11.27 2.36 -0.43
N SER A 15 10.71 2.01 0.74
CA SER A 15 11.41 2.14 2.03
C SER A 15 12.70 1.35 2.05
N ALA A 16 12.71 0.12 1.52
CA ALA A 16 13.90 -0.71 1.45
C ALA A 16 14.98 -0.13 0.52
N GLY A 17 14.58 0.41 -0.64
CA GLY A 17 15.48 1.10 -1.56
C GLY A 17 16.10 2.34 -0.94
N ALA A 18 15.30 3.15 -0.25
CA ALA A 18 15.81 4.32 0.47
C ALA A 18 16.76 3.94 1.63
N LEU A 19 16.44 2.86 2.36
CA LEU A 19 17.32 2.30 3.40
C LEU A 19 18.67 1.88 2.82
N PHE A 20 18.67 1.23 1.66
CA PHE A 20 19.89 0.77 0.97
C PHE A 20 20.83 1.93 0.61
N LEU A 21 20.27 3.07 0.21
CA LEU A 21 21.05 4.28 -0.09
C LEU A 21 21.57 4.99 1.18
N GLU A 22 20.80 4.96 2.27
CA GLU A 22 21.14 5.63 3.55
C GLU A 22 21.83 4.70 4.57
N PHE A 23 22.35 3.55 4.13
CA PHE A 23 22.81 2.44 5.00
C PHE A 23 23.96 2.85 5.96
N ASN A 24 24.68 3.92 5.63
CA ASN A 24 25.82 4.41 6.41
C ASN A 24 25.43 5.45 7.48
N SER A 25 24.38 6.26 7.27
CA SER A 25 24.01 7.35 8.20
C SER A 25 23.16 6.87 9.39
N LEU A 26 22.36 5.81 9.23
CA LEU A 26 21.35 5.42 10.22
C LEU A 26 21.83 4.44 11.32
N ARG A 27 23.14 4.31 11.54
CA ARG A 27 23.73 3.33 12.50
C ARG A 27 23.66 3.74 13.99
N GLY A 28 22.81 4.70 14.37
CA GLY A 28 22.93 5.40 15.65
C GLY A 28 22.17 4.83 16.87
N THR A 29 21.03 4.12 16.71
CA THR A 29 20.20 3.69 17.86
C THR A 29 19.60 2.29 17.70
N ALA A 30 19.34 1.60 18.83
CA ALA A 30 18.73 0.26 18.85
C ALA A 30 17.33 0.23 18.19
N LEU A 31 16.58 1.34 18.29
CA LEU A 31 15.25 1.47 17.71
C LEU A 31 15.30 1.64 16.18
N LEU A 32 16.28 2.40 15.66
CA LEU A 32 16.55 2.50 14.22
C LEU A 32 16.94 1.14 13.64
N LYS A 33 17.72 0.34 14.39
CA LYS A 33 18.06 -1.04 14.01
C LYS A 33 16.81 -1.94 13.94
N GLY A 34 15.86 -1.76 14.86
CA GLY A 34 14.56 -2.44 14.81
C GLY A 34 13.77 -2.13 13.54
N ILE A 35 13.68 -0.85 13.17
CA ILE A 35 13.03 -0.40 11.93
C ILE A 35 13.74 -0.96 10.69
N GLN A 36 15.08 -0.92 10.65
CA GLN A 36 15.89 -1.49 9.56
C GLN A 36 15.60 -2.99 9.37
N VAL A 37 15.60 -3.75 10.46
CA VAL A 37 15.31 -5.20 10.42
C VAL A 37 13.88 -5.44 9.94
N PHE A 38 12.90 -4.70 10.46
CA PHE A 38 11.51 -4.82 10.05
C PHE A 38 11.30 -4.55 8.55
N ILE A 39 11.90 -3.47 8.02
CA ILE A 39 11.85 -3.14 6.59
C ILE A 39 12.51 -4.25 5.77
N THR A 40 13.68 -4.72 6.20
CA THR A 40 14.45 -5.74 5.47
C THR A 40 13.68 -7.07 5.40
N ILE A 41 13.13 -7.53 6.52
CA ILE A 41 12.28 -8.74 6.57
C ILE A 41 11.07 -8.56 5.67
N SER A 42 10.37 -7.42 5.78
CA SER A 42 9.19 -7.14 4.95
C SER A 42 9.53 -7.13 3.46
N ALA A 43 10.67 -6.54 3.07
CA ALA A 43 11.14 -6.51 1.69
C ALA A 43 11.49 -7.92 1.18
N VAL A 44 12.17 -8.74 1.99
CA VAL A 44 12.44 -10.14 1.65
C VAL A 44 11.13 -10.92 1.47
N CYS A 45 10.14 -10.72 2.34
CA CYS A 45 8.82 -11.35 2.20
C CYS A 45 8.12 -10.94 0.91
N VAL A 46 8.15 -9.65 0.55
CA VAL A 46 7.57 -9.15 -0.72
C VAL A 46 8.31 -9.75 -1.92
N LEU A 47 9.64 -9.75 -1.92
CA LEU A 47 10.44 -10.33 -3.00
C LEU A 47 10.20 -11.84 -3.14
N ALA A 48 10.14 -12.57 -2.02
CA ALA A 48 9.84 -14.00 -2.01
C ALA A 48 8.43 -14.26 -2.55
N PHE A 49 7.43 -13.45 -2.17
CA PHE A 49 6.07 -13.54 -2.67
C PHE A 49 6.00 -13.34 -4.20
N PHE A 50 6.63 -12.30 -4.74
CA PHE A 50 6.64 -12.07 -6.19
C PHE A 50 7.48 -13.09 -6.94
N THR A 51 8.61 -13.53 -6.37
CA THR A 51 9.44 -14.59 -6.97
C THR A 51 8.65 -15.89 -7.02
N TYR A 52 7.99 -16.28 -5.94
CA TYR A 52 7.09 -17.43 -5.90
C TYR A 52 5.97 -17.29 -6.94
N LEU A 53 5.31 -16.13 -7.00
CA LEU A 53 4.27 -15.82 -7.98
C LEU A 53 4.77 -15.87 -9.43
N PHE A 54 6.06 -15.64 -9.70
CA PHE A 54 6.60 -15.72 -11.06
C PHE A 54 7.20 -17.10 -11.41
N LEU A 55 7.63 -17.87 -10.41
CA LEU A 55 8.41 -19.09 -10.59
C LEU A 55 7.57 -20.38 -10.47
N VAL A 56 6.50 -20.38 -9.66
CA VAL A 56 5.66 -21.57 -9.49
C VAL A 56 4.75 -21.79 -10.69
N ARG A 57 5.01 -22.90 -11.39
CA ARG A 57 4.33 -23.29 -12.64
C ARG A 57 3.00 -23.96 -12.32
N GLU A 58 1.97 -23.66 -13.12
CA GLU A 58 0.54 -24.02 -13.03
C GLU A 58 0.16 -25.41 -12.49
N LYS A 59 1.03 -26.42 -12.61
CA LYS A 59 0.72 -27.82 -12.30
C LYS A 59 1.04 -28.29 -10.87
N HIS A 60 1.87 -27.58 -10.10
CA HIS A 60 2.20 -27.98 -8.72
C HIS A 60 2.29 -26.74 -7.82
N ASP A 61 1.18 -26.37 -7.19
CA ASP A 61 1.14 -25.29 -6.20
C ASP A 61 1.17 -25.87 -4.77
N PRO A 62 2.33 -25.94 -4.11
CA PRO A 62 2.43 -26.42 -2.72
C PRO A 62 1.69 -25.50 -1.73
N LEU A 63 1.57 -24.20 -2.02
CA LEU A 63 0.79 -23.28 -1.18
C LEU A 63 -0.73 -23.51 -1.28
N LEU A 64 -1.28 -23.83 -2.45
CA LEU A 64 -2.70 -24.20 -2.56
C LEU A 64 -3.01 -25.48 -1.81
N TRP A 65 -2.08 -26.43 -1.85
CA TRP A 65 -2.20 -27.66 -1.06
C TRP A 65 -2.19 -27.36 0.43
N LEU A 66 -1.27 -26.52 0.92
CA LEU A 66 -1.21 -26.11 2.32
C LEU A 66 -2.45 -25.32 2.76
N PHE A 67 -2.93 -24.39 1.93
CA PHE A 67 -4.14 -23.61 2.21
C PHE A 67 -5.39 -24.50 2.22
N ARG A 68 -5.53 -25.45 1.29
CA ARG A 68 -6.66 -26.40 1.28
C ARG A 68 -6.60 -27.38 2.46
N TRP A 69 -5.40 -27.74 2.91
CA TRP A 69 -5.21 -28.53 4.12
C TRP A 69 -5.61 -27.73 5.38
N LEU A 70 -5.23 -26.46 5.47
CA LEU A 70 -5.65 -25.52 6.51
C LEU A 70 -7.17 -25.25 6.49
N GLU A 71 -7.77 -25.14 5.31
CA GLU A 71 -9.21 -24.97 5.10
C GLU A 71 -10.01 -26.19 5.58
N LYS A 72 -9.42 -27.38 5.48
CA LYS A 72 -9.97 -28.60 6.10
C LYS A 72 -9.97 -28.57 7.63
N GLN A 73 -9.07 -27.80 8.24
CA GLN A 73 -8.91 -27.68 9.70
C GLN A 73 -9.62 -26.46 10.30
N HIS A 74 -9.82 -25.38 9.54
CA HIS A 74 -10.46 -24.15 10.01
C HIS A 74 -11.33 -23.52 8.91
N ALA A 75 -12.64 -23.43 9.16
CA ALA A 75 -13.62 -22.90 8.19
C ALA A 75 -13.36 -21.43 7.77
N SER A 76 -12.59 -20.68 8.57
CA SER A 76 -12.20 -19.29 8.27
C SER A 76 -11.15 -19.18 7.15
N ALA A 77 -10.46 -20.27 6.79
CA ALA A 77 -9.41 -20.24 5.78
C ALA A 77 -9.93 -20.24 4.32
N GLY A 78 -11.22 -20.49 4.07
CA GLY A 78 -11.79 -20.41 2.72
C GLY A 78 -11.75 -19.00 2.10
N SER A 79 -11.68 -17.96 2.94
CA SER A 79 -11.47 -16.58 2.48
C SER A 79 -10.05 -16.38 1.92
N LEU A 80 -9.04 -16.98 2.55
CA LEU A 80 -7.64 -16.90 2.12
C LEU A 80 -7.42 -17.64 0.79
N THR A 81 -8.04 -18.82 0.62
CA THR A 81 -7.99 -19.60 -0.63
C THR A 81 -8.55 -18.80 -1.80
N ARG A 82 -9.69 -18.11 -1.62
CA ARG A 82 -10.30 -17.26 -2.66
C ARG A 82 -9.45 -16.03 -3.00
N ILE A 83 -8.83 -15.40 -2.00
CA ILE A 83 -7.92 -14.26 -2.23
C ILE A 83 -6.71 -14.74 -3.05
N TYR A 84 -6.13 -15.88 -2.69
CA TYR A 84 -5.00 -16.46 -3.41
C TYR A 84 -5.36 -16.84 -4.85
N GLU A 85 -6.50 -17.50 -5.08
CA GLU A 85 -6.98 -17.81 -6.44
C GLU A 85 -7.20 -16.55 -7.28
N GLY A 86 -7.76 -15.49 -6.68
CA GLY A 86 -7.94 -14.19 -7.35
C GLY A 86 -6.62 -13.51 -7.72
N ILE A 87 -5.58 -13.65 -6.89
CA ILE A 87 -4.22 -13.17 -7.21
C ILE A 87 -3.59 -14.05 -8.30
N ARG A 88 -3.83 -15.36 -8.28
CA ARG A 88 -3.28 -16.33 -9.24
C ARG A 88 -3.75 -16.06 -10.67
N VAL A 89 -4.93 -15.45 -10.90
CA VAL A 89 -5.37 -15.02 -12.25
C VAL A 89 -4.37 -14.04 -12.90
N TYR A 90 -3.65 -13.25 -12.10
CA TYR A 90 -2.65 -12.29 -12.59
C TYR A 90 -1.30 -12.94 -12.96
N HIS A 91 -1.10 -14.23 -12.62
CA HIS A 91 0.11 -15.01 -12.94
C HIS A 91 0.40 -15.05 -14.46
N ALA A 92 -0.65 -15.16 -15.29
CA ALA A 92 -0.52 -15.33 -16.73
C ALA A 92 0.05 -14.09 -17.46
N ARG A 93 0.04 -12.91 -16.84
CA ARG A 93 0.49 -11.64 -17.46
C ARG A 93 1.57 -10.95 -16.63
N LYS A 94 2.74 -11.56 -16.54
CA LYS A 94 3.89 -11.06 -15.75
C LYS A 94 4.26 -9.60 -16.06
N LEU A 95 4.21 -9.21 -17.34
CA LEU A 95 4.47 -7.82 -17.76
C LEU A 95 3.44 -6.82 -17.22
N VAL A 96 2.17 -7.23 -17.07
CA VAL A 96 1.13 -6.37 -16.51
C VAL A 96 1.39 -6.15 -15.02
N VAL A 97 1.77 -7.20 -14.29
CA VAL A 97 2.14 -7.10 -12.86
C VAL A 97 3.33 -6.16 -12.66
N ILE A 98 4.38 -6.29 -13.46
CA ILE A 98 5.56 -5.41 -13.39
C ILE A 98 5.18 -3.96 -13.71
N LYS A 99 4.34 -3.72 -14.72
CA LYS A 99 3.86 -2.37 -15.06
C LYS A 99 3.07 -1.74 -13.91
N ILE A 100 2.14 -2.48 -13.29
CA ILE A 100 1.37 -1.99 -12.15
C ILE A 100 2.31 -1.66 -10.98
N MET A 101 3.27 -2.53 -10.69
CA MET A 101 4.28 -2.30 -9.66
C MET A 101 5.10 -1.04 -9.89
N LEU A 102 5.56 -0.81 -11.12
CA LEU A 102 6.31 0.39 -11.48
C LEU A 102 5.44 1.64 -11.33
N ILE A 103 4.19 1.59 -11.78
CA ILE A 103 3.23 2.69 -11.62
C ILE A 103 3.02 2.99 -10.13
N SER A 104 2.80 1.98 -9.30
CA SER A 104 2.67 2.14 -7.85
C SER A 104 3.93 2.73 -7.21
N LEU A 105 5.12 2.29 -7.63
CA LEU A 105 6.38 2.84 -7.14
C LEU A 105 6.51 4.33 -7.47
N VAL A 106 6.21 4.72 -8.72
CA VAL A 106 6.22 6.13 -9.15
C VAL A 106 5.25 6.97 -8.33
N ILE A 107 4.04 6.45 -8.09
CA ILE A 107 3.05 7.13 -7.24
C ILE A 107 3.61 7.34 -5.83
N HIS A 108 4.23 6.33 -5.23
CA HIS A 108 4.79 6.47 -3.88
C HIS A 108 6.00 7.40 -3.82
N VAL A 109 6.82 7.45 -4.87
CA VAL A 109 7.90 8.46 -5.02
C VAL A 109 7.32 9.87 -5.06
N MET A 110 6.24 10.09 -5.83
CA MET A 110 5.54 11.37 -5.88
C MET A 110 4.95 11.75 -4.51
N VAL A 111 4.34 10.80 -3.81
CA VAL A 111 3.79 11.01 -2.46
C VAL A 111 4.90 11.40 -1.47
N CYS A 112 6.03 10.68 -1.47
CA CYS A 112 7.16 11.02 -0.59
C CYS A 112 7.72 12.40 -0.92
N SER A 113 7.82 12.74 -2.21
CA SER A 113 8.26 14.07 -2.66
C SER A 113 7.32 15.16 -2.18
N ALA A 114 6.00 14.95 -2.26
CA ALA A 114 5.00 15.87 -1.71
C ALA A 114 5.15 16.02 -0.18
N CYS A 115 5.39 14.93 0.55
CA CYS A 115 5.65 14.99 1.99
C CYS A 115 6.91 15.79 2.33
N VAL A 116 7.98 15.70 1.53
CA VAL A 116 9.17 16.57 1.69
C VAL A 116 8.80 18.04 1.50
N MET A 117 7.96 18.36 0.50
CA MET A 117 7.46 19.72 0.30
C MET A 117 6.59 20.20 1.47
N PHE A 118 5.75 19.32 2.05
CA PHE A 118 4.97 19.64 3.23
C PHE A 118 5.85 19.90 4.45
N ALA A 119 6.90 19.10 4.67
CA ALA A 119 7.86 19.35 5.74
C ALA A 119 8.50 20.74 5.60
N ARG A 120 8.96 21.09 4.38
CA ARG A 120 9.51 22.43 4.08
C ARG A 120 8.48 23.54 4.26
N ALA A 121 7.24 23.33 3.83
CA ALA A 121 6.16 24.31 4.00
C ALA A 121 5.81 24.54 5.48
N LEU A 122 6.03 23.54 6.33
CA LEU A 122 5.92 23.67 7.77
C LEU A 122 7.14 24.38 8.38
N GLY A 123 8.24 24.59 7.64
CA GLY A 123 9.48 25.19 8.16
C GLY A 123 10.48 24.19 8.73
N GLU A 124 10.33 22.90 8.40
CA GLU A 124 11.23 21.82 8.82
C GLU A 124 12.35 21.59 7.80
N ASP A 125 13.25 22.57 7.64
CA ASP A 125 14.37 22.50 6.70
C ASP A 125 15.47 21.52 7.13
N GLY A 126 15.50 21.16 8.41
CA GLY A 126 16.46 20.20 8.97
C GLY A 126 16.14 18.73 8.68
N VAL A 127 14.96 18.42 8.14
CA VAL A 127 14.54 17.04 7.89
C VAL A 127 15.23 16.50 6.63
N PRO A 128 16.06 15.45 6.75
CA PRO A 128 16.79 14.91 5.61
C PRO A 128 15.83 14.20 4.64
N VAL A 129 16.02 14.44 3.34
CA VAL A 129 15.12 13.95 2.28
C VAL A 129 15.07 12.42 2.23
N LEU A 130 16.22 11.74 2.28
CA LEU A 130 16.28 10.29 2.07
C LEU A 130 15.63 9.50 3.22
N PRO A 131 15.80 9.88 4.51
CA PRO A 131 15.03 9.31 5.61
C PRO A 131 13.51 9.53 5.53
N VAL A 132 13.03 10.61 4.89
CA VAL A 132 11.59 10.78 4.62
C VAL A 132 11.05 9.68 3.70
N PHE A 133 11.83 9.24 2.72
CA PHE A 133 11.48 8.11 1.83
C PHE A 133 11.51 6.75 2.55
N ILE A 134 12.02 6.68 3.78
CA ILE A 134 11.94 5.49 4.63
C ILE A 134 10.70 5.58 5.53
N VAL A 135 10.56 6.71 6.22
CA VAL A 135 9.54 6.97 7.24
C VAL A 135 8.14 7.11 6.65
N VAL A 136 7.97 7.86 5.55
CA VAL A 136 6.64 8.10 4.97
C VAL A 136 5.98 6.81 4.48
N PRO A 137 6.64 5.95 3.67
CA PRO A 137 5.97 4.73 3.23
C PRO A 137 5.67 3.76 4.36
N LEU A 138 6.51 3.73 5.42
CA LEU A 138 6.20 2.99 6.64
C LEU A 138 4.96 3.53 7.36
N GLY A 139 4.86 4.85 7.51
CA GLY A 139 3.67 5.49 8.09
C GLY A 139 2.41 5.14 7.30
N LEU A 140 2.48 5.20 5.96
CA LEU A 140 1.37 4.81 5.08
C LEU A 140 1.04 3.31 5.20
N LEU A 141 2.05 2.44 5.36
CA LEU A 141 1.83 1.01 5.61
C LEU A 141 1.07 0.80 6.93
N VAL A 142 1.40 1.53 8.00
CA VAL A 142 0.67 1.47 9.28
C VAL A 142 -0.79 1.94 9.10
N THR A 143 -1.05 2.97 8.29
CA THR A 143 -2.44 3.41 8.02
C THR A 143 -3.28 2.36 7.29
N ALA A 144 -2.65 1.41 6.60
CA ALA A 144 -3.36 0.33 5.94
C ALA A 144 -3.94 -0.70 6.92
N ILE A 145 -3.56 -0.66 8.21
CA ILE A 145 -4.17 -1.43 9.29
C ILE A 145 -5.28 -0.56 9.89
N PRO A 146 -6.57 -0.79 9.54
CA PRO A 146 -7.65 0.09 9.93
C PRO A 146 -8.08 -0.19 11.38
N ILE A 147 -7.29 0.30 12.34
CA ILE A 147 -7.66 0.25 13.76
C ILE A 147 -8.70 1.35 14.07
N LEU A 148 -8.62 2.49 13.37
CA LEU A 148 -9.47 3.67 13.54
C LEU A 148 -10.12 4.11 12.20
N PRO A 149 -11.27 4.82 12.23
CA PRO A 149 -11.96 5.24 11.02
C PRO A 149 -11.05 6.06 10.09
N ALA A 150 -11.07 5.69 8.80
CA ALA A 150 -10.26 6.27 7.72
C ALA A 150 -8.73 6.30 7.98
N GLY A 151 -8.22 5.57 8.99
CA GLY A 151 -6.80 5.59 9.35
C GLY A 151 -6.29 6.94 9.86
N VAL A 152 -7.18 7.88 10.19
CA VAL A 152 -6.78 9.24 10.57
C VAL A 152 -6.03 9.24 11.90
N GLY A 153 -6.54 8.55 12.91
CA GLY A 153 -5.86 8.45 14.21
C GLY A 153 -4.58 7.61 14.17
N THR A 154 -4.59 6.50 13.42
CA THR A 154 -3.39 5.65 13.26
C THR A 154 -2.30 6.37 12.47
N GLY A 155 -2.67 7.15 11.45
CA GLY A 155 -1.75 7.95 10.65
C GLY A 155 -1.11 9.10 11.41
N HIS A 156 -1.88 9.87 12.19
CA HIS A 156 -1.33 10.94 13.03
C HIS A 156 -0.32 10.38 14.05
N ALA A 157 -0.65 9.27 14.71
CA ALA A 157 0.25 8.63 15.66
C ALA A 157 1.50 8.05 14.98
N ALA A 158 1.33 7.35 13.84
CA ALA A 158 2.44 6.74 13.11
C ALA A 158 3.41 7.79 12.57
N PHE A 159 2.92 8.82 11.89
CA PHE A 159 3.76 9.88 11.37
C PHE A 159 4.39 10.71 12.49
N GLY A 160 3.64 11.03 13.55
CA GLY A 160 4.18 11.70 14.73
C GLY A 160 5.36 10.94 15.33
N TRP A 161 5.22 9.63 15.55
CA TRP A 161 6.29 8.81 16.10
C TRP A 161 7.46 8.62 15.14
N LEU A 162 7.21 8.40 13.85
CA LEU A 162 8.29 8.15 12.89
C LEU A 162 9.12 9.41 12.59
N PHE A 163 8.50 10.59 12.54
CA PHE A 163 9.23 11.85 12.29
C PHE A 163 10.05 12.31 13.50
N GLN A 164 9.72 11.87 14.71
CA GLN A 164 10.57 12.11 15.88
C GLN A 164 11.97 11.51 15.70
N PHE A 165 12.12 10.41 14.95
CA PHE A 165 13.44 9.86 14.60
C PHE A 165 14.23 10.73 13.65
N LEU A 166 13.55 11.60 12.91
CA LEU A 166 14.16 12.58 12.03
C LEU A 166 14.44 13.90 12.76
N GLY A 167 14.21 13.96 14.07
CA GLY A 167 14.35 15.17 14.88
C GLY A 167 13.17 16.14 14.77
N SER A 168 12.07 15.73 14.13
CA SER A 168 10.90 16.59 13.90
C SER A 168 9.72 16.20 14.79
N GLN A 169 9.10 17.20 15.45
CA GLN A 169 7.87 17.00 16.22
C GLN A 169 6.61 17.19 15.37
N ARG A 170 6.75 17.54 14.09
CA ARG A 170 5.66 17.95 13.19
C ARG A 170 5.15 16.84 12.28
N GLY A 171 5.46 15.58 12.61
CA GLY A 171 4.98 14.42 11.85
C GLY A 171 3.46 14.35 11.76
N ALA A 172 2.77 14.65 12.86
CA ALA A 172 1.30 14.70 12.89
C ALA A 172 0.75 15.79 11.97
N ASP A 173 1.30 17.01 12.02
CA ASP A 173 0.92 18.13 11.14
C ASP A 173 1.12 17.78 9.65
N LEU A 174 2.22 17.10 9.34
CA LEU A 174 2.54 16.64 7.99
C LEU A 174 1.50 15.64 7.49
N PHE A 175 1.07 14.71 8.36
CA PHE A 175 -0.02 13.80 8.04
C PHE A 175 -1.35 14.54 7.89
N SER A 176 -1.64 15.56 8.70
CA SER A 176 -2.83 16.40 8.53
C SER A 176 -2.85 17.10 7.16
N LEU A 177 -1.72 17.66 6.71
CA LEU A 177 -1.59 18.27 5.38
C LEU A 177 -1.79 17.24 4.26
N PHE A 178 -1.21 16.05 4.41
CA PHE A 178 -1.40 14.95 3.47
C PHE A 178 -2.87 14.52 3.39
N ALA A 179 -3.52 14.29 4.53
CA ALA A 179 -4.91 13.90 4.60
C ALA A 179 -5.84 14.97 4.03
N LEU A 180 -5.61 16.25 4.37
CA LEU A 180 -6.35 17.38 3.84
C LEU A 180 -6.23 17.44 2.30
N THR A 181 -5.02 17.28 1.77
CA THR A 181 -4.78 17.25 0.32
C THR A 181 -5.56 16.11 -0.35
N GLN A 182 -5.55 14.92 0.25
CA GLN A 182 -6.32 13.77 -0.25
C GLN A 182 -7.83 14.01 -0.21
N PHE A 183 -8.34 14.63 0.87
CA PHE A 183 -9.76 14.99 0.96
C PHE A 183 -10.15 16.02 -0.08
N MET A 184 -9.31 17.01 -0.37
CA MET A 184 -9.58 18.02 -1.39
C MET A 184 -9.62 17.40 -2.79
N ILE A 185 -8.62 16.59 -3.14
CA ILE A 185 -8.56 15.91 -4.45
C ILE A 185 -9.71 14.89 -4.59
N GLY A 186 -9.94 14.07 -3.57
CA GLY A 186 -11.02 13.10 -3.53
C GLY A 186 -12.40 13.76 -3.58
N GLY A 187 -12.56 14.91 -2.92
CA GLY A 187 -13.76 15.73 -2.94
C GLY A 187 -14.07 16.26 -4.34
N ILE A 188 -13.07 16.73 -5.08
CA ILE A 188 -13.23 17.14 -6.49
C ILE A 188 -13.72 15.96 -7.34
N GLY A 189 -13.08 14.79 -7.20
CA GLY A 189 -13.50 13.58 -7.90
C GLY A 189 -14.93 13.15 -7.55
N GLY A 190 -15.30 13.25 -6.27
CA GLY A 190 -16.65 13.00 -5.78
C GLY A 190 -17.69 13.96 -6.35
N LEU A 191 -17.38 15.25 -6.44
CA LEU A 191 -18.26 16.27 -7.05
C LEU A 191 -18.49 16.01 -8.54
N VAL A 192 -17.43 15.66 -9.28
CA VAL A 192 -17.53 15.25 -10.69
C VAL A 192 -18.43 14.02 -10.81
N TYR A 193 -18.19 12.98 -9.99
CA TYR A 193 -19.01 11.78 -9.99
C TYR A 193 -20.50 12.08 -9.72
N LEU A 194 -20.81 12.93 -8.74
CA LEU A 194 -22.19 13.30 -8.43
C LEU A 194 -22.86 14.10 -9.56
N LYS A 195 -22.11 14.99 -10.23
CA LYS A 195 -22.60 15.72 -11.41
C LYS A 195 -22.91 14.81 -12.60
N PHE A 196 -22.10 13.77 -12.82
CA PHE A 196 -22.21 12.86 -13.97
C PHE A 196 -22.90 11.53 -13.64
N LYS A 197 -23.46 11.36 -12.44
CA LYS A 197 -24.34 10.24 -12.09
C LYS A 197 -25.69 10.37 -12.83
N SER A 198 -25.63 10.26 -14.15
CA SER A 198 -26.78 10.31 -15.05
C SER A 198 -27.31 8.90 -15.26
N LYS A 199 -28.52 8.68 -14.74
CA LYS A 199 -29.50 7.63 -15.05
C LYS A 199 -28.92 6.24 -15.39
N ALA A 200 -29.01 5.33 -14.41
CA ALA A 200 -28.90 3.90 -14.68
C ALA A 200 -29.77 3.55 -15.91
N PRO A 201 -29.27 2.78 -16.87
CA PRO A 201 -30.11 2.30 -17.97
C PRO A 201 -31.25 1.52 -17.32
N LYS A 202 -32.50 1.96 -17.55
CA LYS A 202 -33.65 1.11 -17.26
C LYS A 202 -33.42 -0.15 -18.07
N LEU A 203 -33.11 -1.26 -17.41
CA LEU A 203 -33.25 -2.57 -18.01
C LEU A 203 -34.75 -2.73 -18.30
N GLU A 204 -35.15 -2.33 -19.50
CA GLU A 204 -36.39 -2.80 -20.10
C GLU A 204 -36.17 -4.28 -20.38
N LEU A 205 -36.47 -5.10 -19.37
CA LEU A 205 -36.64 -6.53 -19.59
C LEU A 205 -37.79 -6.64 -20.59
N PRO A 206 -37.59 -7.25 -21.78
CA PRO A 206 -38.69 -7.49 -22.69
C PRO A 206 -39.70 -8.33 -21.92
N ALA A 207 -40.91 -7.80 -21.78
CA ALA A 207 -42.04 -8.57 -21.32
C ALA A 207 -42.07 -9.84 -22.16
N THR A 208 -42.00 -11.00 -21.51
CA THR A 208 -42.29 -12.30 -22.08
C THR A 208 -43.69 -12.24 -22.68
N GLY A 209 -43.76 -11.77 -23.93
CA GLY A 209 -44.92 -11.80 -24.79
C GLY A 209 -44.90 -13.14 -25.52
N GLU A 210 -45.78 -14.02 -25.07
CA GLU A 210 -46.58 -14.92 -25.90
C GLU A 210 -45.81 -15.70 -26.98
N MET A 211 -45.35 -16.90 -26.64
CA MET A 211 -45.28 -17.98 -27.63
C MET A 211 -46.68 -18.58 -27.77
N GLN A 212 -47.40 -18.13 -28.81
CA GLN A 212 -48.48 -18.91 -29.42
C GLN A 212 -47.90 -20.00 -30.32
#